data_AF-A0AAE1JE02-F1
#
_entry.id   AF-A0AAE1JE02-F1
#
_cell.length_a   1.000
_cell.length_b   1.000
_cell.length_c   1.000
_cell.angle_alpha   90.00
_cell.angle_beta   90.00
_cell.angle_gamma   90.00
#
_symmetry.space_group_name_H-M   'P 1'
#
loop_
_entity.id
_entity.type
_entity.pdbx_description
1 polymer ?
#
loop_
_entity_poly.entity_id
_entity_poly.type
_entity_poly.pdbx_seq_one_letter_code
_entity_poly.pdbx_strand_id
1 'polypeptide(L)'
;MLRDTIPTMLEPLVQKHPSPDVMYAAFMKAVNDAQAKITEFTTLMRDETSTEVFARASKSKEERPLGITPWRHGDYPGWFDLDKPWTA
;
A
#
# COMPACT_ATOMS: atom_id res chain seq x y z
N MET A 1 1.22 2.46 -4.91
CA MET A 1 0.68 1.85 -3.67
C MET A 1 1.83 1.24 -2.86
N LEU A 2 1.63 0.83 -1.60
CA LEU A 2 2.70 0.28 -0.76
C LEU A 2 3.41 -0.93 -1.41
N ARG A 3 2.65 -1.73 -2.17
CA ARG A 3 3.17 -2.88 -2.94
C ARG A 3 4.13 -2.48 -4.06
N ASP A 4 4.00 -1.27 -4.59
CA ASP A 4 4.81 -0.77 -5.70
C ASP A 4 6.09 -0.08 -5.21
N THR A 5 6.22 0.15 -3.90
CA THR A 5 7.33 0.91 -3.31
C THR A 5 8.70 0.30 -3.64
N ILE A 6 8.86 -1.02 -3.54
CA ILE A 6 10.13 -1.70 -3.88
C ILE A 6 10.38 -1.64 -5.39
N PRO A 7 9.44 -2.03 -6.28
CA PRO A 7 9.61 -1.85 -7.72
C PRO A 7 9.99 -0.43 -8.13
N THR A 8 9.30 0.60 -7.63
CA THR A 8 9.59 2.01 -7.94
C THR A 8 10.96 2.46 -7.42
N MET A 9 11.40 1.97 -6.26
CA MET A 9 12.72 2.28 -5.71
C MET A 9 13.86 1.73 -6.60
N LEU A 10 13.66 0.56 -7.21
CA LEU A 10 14.67 -0.11 -8.04
C LEU A 10 14.61 0.31 -9.52
N GLU A 11 13.53 0.96 -9.94
CA GLU A 11 13.32 1.40 -11.32
C GLU A 11 14.48 2.20 -11.93
N PRO A 12 15.16 3.12 -11.20
CA PRO A 12 16.33 3.81 -11.72
C PRO A 12 17.50 2.88 -12.07
N LEU A 13 17.62 1.70 -11.45
CA LEU A 13 18.75 0.78 -11.68
C LEU A 13 18.60 -0.03 -12.97
N VAL A 14 17.39 -0.16 -13.50
CA VAL A 14 17.12 -0.92 -14.74
C VAL A 14 17.04 -0.02 -15.98
N GLN A 15 17.10 1.30 -15.80
CA GLN A 15 17.08 2.29 -16.87
C GLN A 15 18.48 2.58 -17.41
N LYS A 16 18.57 2.89 -18.72
CA LYS A 16 19.80 3.41 -19.32
C LYS A 16 19.95 4.88 -18.97
N HIS A 17 20.99 5.20 -18.21
CA HIS A 17 21.33 6.57 -17.83
C HIS A 17 22.50 7.12 -18.65
N PRO A 18 22.54 8.45 -18.88
CA PRO A 18 23.63 9.09 -19.61
C PRO A 18 24.96 9.07 -18.84
N SER A 19 24.94 8.94 -17.51
CA SER A 19 26.13 8.77 -16.67
C SER A 19 25.83 8.06 -15.34
N PRO A 20 26.85 7.52 -14.64
CA PRO A 20 26.69 6.94 -13.30
C PRO A 20 26.15 7.93 -12.26
N ASP A 21 26.57 9.20 -12.33
CA ASP A 21 26.12 10.23 -11.37
C ASP A 21 24.61 10.50 -11.49
N VAL A 22 24.10 10.51 -12.72
CA VAL A 22 22.66 10.68 -12.98
C VAL A 22 21.87 9.47 -12.47
N MET A 23 22.40 8.26 -12.67
CA MET A 23 21.79 7.03 -12.14
C MET A 23 21.73 7.06 -10.60
N TYR A 24 22.84 7.44 -9.95
CA TYR A 24 22.92 7.51 -8.49
C TYR A 24 21.95 8.54 -7.92
N ALA A 25 21.90 9.74 -8.50
CA ALA A 25 20.96 10.78 -8.09
C ALA A 25 19.49 10.34 -8.24
N ALA A 26 19.15 9.69 -9.36
CA ALA A 26 17.82 9.16 -9.61
C ALA A 26 17.44 8.04 -8.61
N PHE A 27 18.37 7.14 -8.30
CA PHE A 27 18.18 6.08 -7.31
C PHE A 27 17.99 6.66 -5.90
N MET A 28 18.84 7.58 -5.46
CA MET A 28 18.71 8.20 -4.14
C MET A 28 17.39 8.97 -3.99
N LYS A 29 16.92 9.62 -5.06
CA LYS A 29 15.59 10.22 -5.07
C LYS A 29 14.50 9.17 -4.85
N ALA A 30 14.55 8.07 -5.59
CA ALA A 30 13.55 7.00 -5.48
C ALA A 30 13.54 6.35 -4.08
N VAL A 31 14.71 6.19 -3.45
CA VAL A 31 14.85 5.73 -2.06
C VAL A 31 14.18 6.71 -1.08
N ASN A 32 14.45 8.01 -1.20
CA ASN A 32 13.85 9.03 -0.34
C ASN A 32 12.32 9.07 -0.48
N ASP A 33 11.82 9.01 -1.72
CA ASP A 33 10.39 8.97 -1.99
C ASP A 33 9.72 7.70 -1.41
N ALA A 34 10.40 6.56 -1.50
CA ALA A 34 9.94 5.30 -0.90
C ALA A 34 9.88 5.39 0.63
N GLN A 35 10.91 5.94 1.25
CA GLN A 35 10.97 6.13 2.71
C GLN A 35 9.87 7.08 3.20
N ALA A 36 9.59 8.15 2.46
CA ALA A 36 8.50 9.08 2.77
C ALA A 36 7.14 8.36 2.74
N LYS A 37 6.85 7.58 1.69
CA LYS A 37 5.60 6.81 1.57
C LYS A 37 5.43 5.78 2.70
N ILE A 38 6.50 5.09 3.09
CA ILE A 38 6.46 4.13 4.21
C ILE A 38 6.18 4.86 5.52
N THR A 39 6.83 6.01 5.74
CA THR A 39 6.63 6.82 6.95
C THR A 39 5.20 7.34 7.04
N GLU A 40 4.65 7.84 5.95
CA GLU A 40 3.26 8.31 5.86
C GLU A 40 2.28 7.18 6.18
N PHE A 41 2.44 6.01 5.54
CA PHE A 41 1.59 4.86 5.78
C PHE A 41 1.66 4.38 7.23
N THR A 42 2.87 4.25 7.79
CA THR A 42 3.04 3.80 9.18
C THR A 42 2.51 4.79 10.20
N THR A 43 2.59 6.09 9.92
CA THR A 43 1.97 7.14 10.74
C THR A 43 0.46 6.99 10.72
N LEU A 44 -0.14 6.87 9.53
CA LEU A 44 -1.58 6.74 9.37
C LEU A 44 -2.12 5.46 10.02
N MET A 45 -1.38 4.35 9.95
CA MET A 45 -1.75 3.09 10.61
C MET A 45 -1.66 3.15 12.14
N ARG A 46 -0.84 4.06 12.70
CA ARG A 46 -0.68 4.29 14.14
C ARG A 46 -1.53 5.44 14.67
N ASP A 47 -2.24 6.13 13.78
CA ASP A 47 -3.18 7.17 14.18
C ASP A 47 -4.23 6.59 15.14
N GLU A 48 -4.65 7.40 16.11
CA GLU A 48 -5.60 6.99 17.14
C GLU A 48 -6.91 6.54 16.50
N THR A 49 -7.40 7.28 15.50
CA THR A 49 -8.61 6.96 14.73
C THR A 49 -8.50 5.61 14.04
N SER A 50 -7.39 5.37 13.33
CA SER A 50 -7.14 4.09 12.65
C SER A 50 -7.12 2.94 13.65
N THR A 51 -6.43 3.13 14.78
CA THR A 51 -6.31 2.12 15.84
C THR A 51 -7.66 1.77 16.44
N GLU A 52 -8.50 2.76 16.75
CA GLU A 52 -9.86 2.55 17.27
C GLU A 52 -10.74 1.80 16.27
N VAL A 53 -10.66 2.14 14.98
CA VAL A 53 -11.42 1.45 13.93
C VAL A 53 -11.00 -0.02 13.83
N PHE A 54 -9.70 -0.32 13.85
CA PHE A 54 -9.20 -1.69 13.83
C PHE A 54 -9.55 -2.47 15.11
N ALA A 55 -9.51 -1.82 16.28
CA ALA A 55 -9.93 -2.42 17.54
C ALA A 55 -11.42 -2.78 17.53
N ARG A 56 -12.27 -1.87 17.06
CA ARG A 56 -13.71 -2.11 16.89
C ARG A 56 -13.98 -3.26 15.91
N ALA A 57 -13.29 -3.30 14.78
CA ALA A 57 -13.40 -4.38 13.81
C ALA A 57 -12.99 -5.74 14.40
N SER A 58 -11.91 -5.76 15.18
CA SER A 58 -11.43 -6.96 15.88
C SER A 58 -12.43 -7.46 16.90
N LYS A 59 -12.95 -6.57 17.76
CA LYS A 59 -14.01 -6.89 18.73
C LYS A 59 -15.28 -7.43 18.05
N SER A 60 -15.72 -6.79 16.96
CA SER A 60 -16.90 -7.27 16.21
C SER A 60 -16.70 -8.67 15.64
N LYS A 61 -15.47 -9.04 15.25
CA LYS A 61 -15.15 -10.38 14.74
C LYS A 61 -15.20 -11.43 15.85
N GLU A 62 -14.70 -11.09 17.04
CA GLU A 62 -14.75 -11.97 18.22
C GLU A 62 -16.19 -12.20 18.70
N GLU A 63 -17.02 -11.15 18.73
CA GLU A 63 -18.42 -11.22 19.18
C GLU A 63 -19.35 -11.94 18.18
N ARG A 64 -19.00 -11.95 16.89
CA ARG A 64 -19.84 -12.53 15.82
C ARG A 64 -19.04 -13.48 14.91
N PRO A 65 -18.55 -14.61 15.43
CA PRO A 65 -17.63 -15.49 14.71
C PRO A 65 -18.24 -16.18 13.49
N LEU A 66 -19.58 -16.24 13.38
CA LEU A 66 -20.31 -17.00 12.36
C LEU A 66 -20.88 -16.16 11.19
N GLY A 67 -20.62 -14.85 11.14
CA GLY A 67 -21.35 -13.96 10.21
C GLY A 67 -20.52 -13.08 9.27
N ILE A 68 -19.21 -12.96 9.48
CA ILE A 68 -18.36 -12.10 8.65
C ILE A 68 -17.40 -12.99 7.88
N THR A 69 -17.77 -13.34 6.65
CA THR A 69 -16.87 -14.02 5.71
C THR A 69 -15.68 -13.10 5.45
N PRO A 70 -14.43 -13.54 5.65
CA PRO A 70 -13.26 -12.73 5.32
C PRO A 70 -13.34 -12.33 3.85
N TRP A 71 -13.23 -11.03 3.57
CA TRP A 71 -13.21 -10.54 2.21
C TRP A 71 -11.98 -11.11 1.48
N ARG A 72 -12.19 -11.76 0.33
CA ARG A 72 -11.13 -12.31 -0.51
C ARG A 72 -11.08 -11.55 -1.81
N HIS A 73 -9.93 -10.93 -2.08
CA HIS A 73 -9.63 -10.26 -3.34
C HIS A 73 -9.88 -11.13 -4.60
N GLY A 74 -9.74 -12.45 -4.49
CA GLY A 74 -10.02 -13.39 -5.58
C GLY A 74 -11.50 -13.56 -5.92
N ASP A 75 -12.39 -13.35 -4.95
CA ASP A 75 -13.85 -13.44 -5.18
C ASP A 75 -14.37 -12.20 -5.92
N TYR A 76 -13.58 -11.11 -5.96
CA TYR A 76 -13.98 -9.82 -6.53
C TYR A 76 -12.87 -9.21 -7.40
N PRO A 77 -12.50 -9.81 -8.55
CA PRO A 77 -11.32 -9.42 -9.32
C PRO A 77 -11.28 -7.97 -9.83
N GLY A 78 -12.40 -7.22 -9.78
CA GLY A 78 -12.48 -5.79 -10.13
C GLY A 78 -12.47 -4.83 -8.94
N TRP A 79 -12.25 -5.30 -7.72
CA TRP A 79 -12.36 -4.48 -6.49
C TRP A 79 -11.41 -3.26 -6.43
N PHE A 80 -10.32 -3.30 -7.21
CA PHE A 80 -9.30 -2.25 -7.26
C PHE A 80 -9.44 -1.37 -8.51
N ASP A 81 -10.41 -1.64 -9.38
CA ASP A 81 -10.57 -0.99 -10.67
C ASP A 81 -11.43 0.27 -10.49
N LEU A 82 -10.79 1.41 -10.23
CA LEU A 82 -11.45 2.67 -9.89
C LEU A 82 -12.31 3.25 -11.02
N ASP A 83 -12.08 2.80 -12.26
CA ASP A 83 -12.79 3.22 -13.46
C ASP A 83 -14.05 2.37 -13.74
N LYS A 84 -14.29 1.30 -12.96
CA LYS A 84 -15.49 0.45 -13.07
C LYS A 84 -16.37 0.60 -11.84
N PRO A 85 -17.64 1.05 -11.99
CA PRO A 85 -18.57 1.08 -10.88
C PRO A 85 -18.85 -0.35 -10.40
N TRP A 86 -18.79 -0.54 -9.09
CA TRP A 86 -19.05 -1.82 -8.44
C TRP A 86 -20.51 -2.25 -8.68
N THR A 87 -20.73 -3.34 -9.41
CA THR A 87 -22.03 -4.01 -9.49
C THR A 87 -21.98 -5.26 -8.62
N ALA A 88 -22.82 -5.26 -7.56
CA ALA A 88 -23.05 -6.39 -6.67
C ALA A 88 -23.66 -7.59 -7.39
#